data_AF-A0A0K1EHN5-F1
#
_entry.id   AF-A0A0K1EHN5-F1
#
_cell.length_a   1.000
_cell.length_b   1.000
_cell.length_c   1.000
_cell.angle_alpha   90.00
_cell.angle_beta   90.00
_cell.angle_gamma   90.00
#
_symmetry.space_group_name_H-M   'P 1'
#
loop_
_entity.id
_entity.type
_entity.pdbx_description
1 polymer ?
#
loop_
_entity_poly.entity_id
_entity_poly.type
_entity_poly.pdbx_seq_one_letter_code
_entity_poly.pdbx_strand_id
1 'polypeptide(L)'
;MRTLLPSLSSLSSLSRLPSNALLLALLLASSPACKPKSPPTDATPIAQDPAPTEPSAAPSASSASAALKLPPTPPKVPTMALEPFAPEGTKLDGLFPIQGAIMVNKEMRIGRLVDDAIEWVGYVPETNQSFGGSYVYAVQGTWPDNVDVLYSSVQGRAPQPSVYPLTGKGTLRVFGEGGSPARIIGVARSDTFTIALNWSMISSTESASVRGPARRLKFQTPAQAGCKPGEIERYEHFPEPPAIVPSSFGATPSGTILSLGNLCEKRGLAAEVWSPSDEKSRIVDLSHLAEPGTYSVSILPGQGDEAWFLPSSKSPVLHYRDGTFEALPRLDPPATEAFLSQTGKLHTYDGQTLHRFDEGAWHPVARLAWPKHFHSIAIDARGGIWASTWGAVLKLRETESLEFTDACTTPYLHLYDVNPDNPKKFDYPTTRKALASFPDVAALTLVEAHEDGTRRLGLQVADKAQAEAVIAHLATTMKDEQPKLICYAPKVSRTIEMKKPKGK
;
A
#
# COMPACT_ATOMS: atom_id res chain seq x y z
N MET A 1 27.17 13.28 51.98
CA MET A 1 27.01 14.68 52.41
C MET A 1 25.68 15.18 51.88
N ARG A 2 24.77 15.48 52.80
CA ARG A 2 23.42 16.00 52.55
C ARG A 2 23.50 17.49 52.29
N THR A 3 22.77 17.98 51.29
CA THR A 3 22.26 19.35 51.30
C THR A 3 20.83 19.33 50.78
N LEU A 4 19.98 19.98 51.57
CA LEU A 4 18.52 19.96 51.60
C LEU A 4 17.97 21.25 50.98
N LEU A 5 16.84 21.12 50.27
CA LEU A 5 15.66 22.02 50.25
C LEU A 5 15.81 23.41 49.56
N PRO A 6 14.69 24.07 49.12
CA PRO A 6 13.33 23.92 49.67
C PRO A 6 12.13 23.76 48.72
N SER A 7 11.11 23.14 49.32
CA SER A 7 9.69 23.22 49.01
C SER A 7 9.13 24.63 49.17
N LEU A 8 8.19 25.02 48.30
CA LEU A 8 7.22 26.06 48.59
C LEU A 8 5.83 25.59 48.14
N SER A 9 4.97 25.38 49.14
CA SER A 9 3.52 25.22 49.06
C SER A 9 2.93 26.28 49.99
N SER A 10 1.95 27.08 49.53
CA SER A 10 0.97 27.85 50.33
C SER A 10 0.34 28.93 49.42
N LEU A 11 -0.88 28.75 48.90
CA LEU A 11 -2.21 28.99 49.52
C LEU A 11 -2.71 30.45 49.37
N SER A 12 -4.04 30.55 49.19
CA SER A 12 -4.94 31.73 49.24
C SER A 12 -5.03 32.58 47.96
N SER A 13 -6.18 33.08 47.51
CA SER A 13 -7.58 33.01 47.99
C SER A 13 -8.52 33.59 46.92
N LEU A 14 -9.78 33.17 47.04
CA LEU A 14 -11.02 33.67 46.44
C LEU A 14 -11.09 35.16 46.05
N SER A 15 -11.72 35.43 44.90
CA SER A 15 -12.80 36.44 44.82
C SER A 15 -13.85 36.04 43.76
N ARG A 16 -15.11 36.08 44.18
CA ARG A 16 -16.33 35.90 43.38
C ARG A 16 -16.86 37.27 42.93
N LEU A 17 -17.80 37.20 41.97
CA LEU A 17 -18.92 38.11 41.64
C LEU A 17 -18.77 38.90 40.33
N PRO A 18 -19.86 39.40 39.71
CA PRO A 18 -20.96 38.62 39.12
C PRO A 18 -21.39 39.17 37.73
N SER A 19 -22.34 38.47 37.11
CA SER A 19 -23.42 38.97 36.23
C SER A 19 -23.19 40.19 35.33
N ASN A 20 -23.33 39.99 34.01
CA ASN A 20 -24.13 40.90 33.20
C ASN A 20 -24.93 40.14 32.15
N ALA A 21 -26.21 40.49 32.13
CA ALA A 21 -27.26 39.94 31.32
C ALA A 21 -27.39 40.67 29.97
N LEU A 22 -28.13 40.02 29.07
CA LEU A 22 -28.88 40.57 27.94
C LEU A 22 -28.09 41.33 26.86
N LEU A 23 -28.13 40.82 25.62
CA LEU A 23 -28.95 41.50 24.62
C LEU A 23 -29.37 40.58 23.47
N LEU A 24 -30.67 40.65 23.22
CA LEU A 24 -31.44 40.14 22.10
C LEU A 24 -30.95 40.75 20.78
N ALA A 25 -30.88 39.95 19.71
CA ALA A 25 -31.04 40.45 18.35
C ALA A 25 -31.74 39.39 17.49
N LEU A 26 -33.04 39.60 17.27
CA LEU A 26 -33.81 39.00 16.19
C LEU A 26 -33.26 39.49 14.84
N LEU A 27 -33.08 38.59 13.88
CA LEU A 27 -33.18 38.90 12.46
C LEU A 27 -34.09 37.87 11.78
N LEU A 28 -35.34 38.28 11.62
CA LEU A 28 -36.30 37.77 10.65
C LEU A 28 -36.14 38.57 9.36
N ALA A 29 -35.82 37.90 8.26
CA ALA A 29 -36.12 38.35 6.90
C ALA A 29 -36.01 37.12 5.97
N SER A 30 -37.11 36.42 5.71
CA SER A 30 -37.93 36.54 4.49
C SER A 30 -37.15 36.38 3.17
N SER A 31 -37.40 35.27 2.48
CA SER A 31 -37.33 35.19 1.02
C SER A 31 -38.41 34.24 0.52
N PRO A 32 -39.21 34.62 -0.49
CA PRO A 32 -40.37 33.87 -0.95
C PRO A 32 -39.97 32.67 -1.81
N ALA A 33 -40.59 31.53 -1.53
CA ALA A 33 -40.53 30.33 -2.36
C ALA A 33 -41.25 30.58 -3.70
N CYS A 34 -40.48 30.85 -4.76
CA CYS A 34 -40.95 30.71 -6.13
C CYS A 34 -40.96 29.22 -6.50
N LYS A 35 -42.15 28.66 -6.69
CA LYS A 35 -42.36 27.35 -7.34
C LYS A 35 -42.22 27.52 -8.86
N PRO A 36 -41.35 26.77 -9.56
CA PRO A 36 -41.53 26.51 -10.98
C PRO A 36 -42.54 25.38 -11.16
N LYS A 37 -43.58 25.67 -11.93
CA LYS A 37 -44.61 24.78 -12.41
C LYS A 37 -44.06 24.10 -13.68
N SER A 38 -43.73 22.81 -13.62
CA SER A 38 -43.42 22.04 -14.83
C SER A 38 -44.70 21.77 -15.62
N PRO A 39 -44.72 21.95 -16.95
CA PRO A 39 -45.78 21.46 -17.82
C PRO A 39 -45.60 19.97 -18.14
N PRO A 40 -46.67 19.27 -18.58
CA PRO A 40 -46.62 17.85 -18.91
C PRO A 40 -45.94 17.60 -20.26
N THR A 41 -45.07 16.60 -20.29
CA THR A 41 -44.49 16.02 -21.49
C THR A 41 -45.47 15.00 -22.06
N ASP A 42 -46.17 15.37 -23.13
CA ASP A 42 -46.79 14.44 -24.07
C ASP A 42 -46.19 14.71 -25.46
N ALA A 43 -45.38 13.78 -25.96
CA ALA A 43 -45.04 13.70 -27.37
C ALA A 43 -44.84 12.24 -27.79
N THR A 44 -45.78 11.80 -28.61
CA THR A 44 -45.87 10.55 -29.37
C THR A 44 -44.63 10.32 -30.25
N PRO A 45 -44.24 9.06 -30.52
CA PRO A 45 -43.10 8.77 -31.39
C PRO A 45 -43.46 9.02 -32.86
N ILE A 46 -42.69 9.87 -33.54
CA ILE A 46 -42.73 10.00 -35.00
C ILE A 46 -41.87 8.89 -35.59
N ALA A 47 -42.52 7.98 -36.33
CA ALA A 47 -41.88 7.05 -37.24
C ALA A 47 -41.13 7.82 -38.33
N GLN A 48 -39.85 7.52 -38.50
CA GLN A 48 -39.09 7.93 -39.69
C GLN A 48 -39.11 6.78 -40.69
N ASP A 49 -39.71 7.06 -41.85
CA ASP A 49 -39.55 6.25 -43.05
C ASP A 49 -38.09 6.30 -43.55
N PRO A 50 -37.55 5.20 -44.09
CA PRO A 50 -36.21 5.15 -44.64
C PRO A 50 -36.13 5.82 -46.01
N ALA A 51 -35.09 6.64 -46.21
CA ALA A 51 -34.74 7.23 -47.49
C ALA A 51 -34.13 6.19 -48.46
N PRO A 52 -34.14 6.47 -49.78
CA PRO A 52 -33.88 5.48 -50.83
C PRO A 52 -32.40 5.09 -50.93
N THR A 53 -32.16 3.82 -51.20
CA THR A 53 -30.85 3.21 -51.46
C THR A 53 -30.33 3.64 -52.84
N GLU A 54 -29.18 4.31 -52.89
CA GLU A 54 -28.38 4.44 -54.11
C GLU A 54 -27.46 3.21 -54.30
N PRO A 55 -27.24 2.74 -55.53
CA PRO A 55 -26.39 1.59 -55.81
C PRO A 55 -24.91 2.00 -55.76
N SER A 56 -24.21 1.56 -54.71
CA SER A 56 -22.75 1.75 -54.60
C SER A 56 -22.01 0.62 -55.32
N ALA A 57 -21.09 1.03 -56.19
CA ALA A 57 -20.33 0.22 -57.12
C ALA A 57 -19.44 -0.82 -56.43
N ALA A 58 -19.30 -1.97 -57.09
CA ALA A 58 -18.37 -3.04 -56.73
C ALA A 58 -16.91 -2.53 -56.73
N PRO A 59 -16.13 -2.75 -55.64
CA PRO A 59 -14.71 -2.48 -55.68
C PRO A 59 -13.96 -3.60 -56.40
N SER A 60 -13.20 -3.22 -57.43
CA SER A 60 -12.21 -4.08 -58.09
C SER A 60 -11.19 -4.60 -57.08
N ALA A 61 -11.01 -5.91 -57.07
CA ALA A 61 -9.96 -6.60 -56.32
C ALA A 61 -8.59 -6.24 -56.90
N SER A 62 -7.92 -5.27 -56.27
CA SER A 62 -6.50 -5.02 -56.49
C SER A 62 -5.72 -5.76 -55.40
N SER A 63 -5.25 -6.96 -55.76
CA SER A 63 -4.42 -7.84 -54.95
C SER A 63 -3.04 -7.23 -54.73
N ALA A 64 -2.94 -6.23 -53.84
CA ALA A 64 -1.67 -5.79 -53.31
C ALA A 64 -1.27 -6.77 -52.19
N SER A 65 -0.18 -7.51 -52.41
CA SER A 65 0.49 -8.31 -51.38
C SER A 65 0.81 -7.42 -50.18
N ALA A 66 -0.06 -7.41 -49.18
CA ALA A 66 0.22 -6.88 -47.87
C ALA A 66 1.30 -7.78 -47.27
N ALA A 67 2.55 -7.35 -47.35
CA ALA A 67 3.63 -7.93 -46.55
C ALA A 67 3.14 -7.91 -45.09
N LEU A 68 2.95 -9.09 -44.53
CA LEU A 68 2.62 -9.28 -43.11
C LEU A 68 3.68 -8.54 -42.31
N LYS A 69 3.35 -7.32 -41.85
CA LYS A 69 4.15 -6.63 -40.84
C LYS A 69 4.12 -7.55 -39.63
N LEU A 70 5.27 -8.16 -39.36
CA LEU A 70 5.47 -8.89 -38.12
C LEU A 70 5.04 -7.96 -36.97
N PRO A 71 4.24 -8.44 -36.02
CA PRO A 71 3.86 -7.64 -34.87
C PRO A 71 5.13 -7.10 -34.20
N PRO A 72 5.12 -5.84 -33.73
CA PRO A 72 6.28 -5.26 -33.08
C PRO A 72 6.69 -6.15 -31.90
N THR A 73 7.99 -6.45 -31.80
CA THR A 73 8.54 -7.18 -30.66
C THR A 73 8.14 -6.46 -29.37
N PRO A 74 7.57 -7.15 -28.38
CA PRO A 74 7.21 -6.53 -27.11
C PRO A 74 8.42 -5.83 -26.50
N PRO A 75 8.25 -4.63 -25.92
CA PRO A 75 9.34 -3.92 -25.27
C PRO A 75 9.94 -4.79 -24.15
N LYS A 76 11.28 -4.82 -24.08
CA LYS A 76 12.00 -5.55 -23.04
C LYS A 76 11.69 -4.92 -21.68
N VAL A 77 11.32 -5.73 -20.70
CA VAL A 77 11.09 -5.28 -19.32
C VAL A 77 12.44 -4.95 -18.68
N PRO A 78 12.68 -3.70 -18.20
CA PRO A 78 13.96 -3.32 -17.61
C PRO A 78 14.19 -4.05 -16.29
N THR A 79 15.46 -4.42 -16.05
CA THR A 79 15.89 -4.96 -14.75
C THR A 79 16.35 -3.81 -13.86
N MET A 80 15.95 -3.80 -12.59
CA MET A 80 16.20 -2.72 -11.65
C MET A 80 17.15 -3.16 -10.52
N ALA A 81 18.11 -2.30 -10.20
CA ALA A 81 18.97 -2.37 -9.02
C ALA A 81 18.49 -1.38 -7.95
N LEU A 82 18.80 -1.69 -6.69
CA LEU A 82 18.44 -0.87 -5.54
C LEU A 82 19.58 0.11 -5.23
N GLU A 83 19.32 1.41 -5.36
CA GLU A 83 20.28 2.47 -5.01
C GLU A 83 19.81 3.18 -3.72
N PRO A 84 20.56 3.12 -2.60
CA PRO A 84 20.23 3.88 -1.40
C PRO A 84 20.16 5.38 -1.68
N PHE A 85 19.03 6.00 -1.36
CA PHE A 85 18.85 7.43 -1.51
C PHE A 85 19.09 8.14 -0.17
N ALA A 86 20.23 8.82 -0.06
CA ALA A 86 20.65 9.56 1.12
C ALA A 86 21.25 10.92 0.72
N PRO A 87 20.42 11.87 0.24
CA PRO A 87 20.90 13.18 -0.19
C PRO A 87 21.57 13.88 0.99
N GLU A 88 22.77 14.41 0.76
CA GLU A 88 23.61 15.05 1.78
C GLU A 88 23.90 14.15 2.99
N GLY A 89 23.87 12.81 2.80
CA GLY A 89 24.05 11.83 3.87
C GLY A 89 22.83 11.66 4.79
N THR A 90 21.70 12.26 4.45
CA THR A 90 20.47 12.17 5.26
C THR A 90 19.84 10.78 5.12
N LYS A 91 19.81 10.02 6.20
CA LYS A 91 19.13 8.71 6.26
C LYS A 91 17.63 8.89 6.55
N LEU A 92 16.81 8.76 5.52
CA LEU A 92 15.35 8.86 5.59
C LEU A 92 14.72 7.63 6.24
N ASP A 93 13.58 7.85 6.92
CA ASP A 93 12.89 6.80 7.67
C ASP A 93 11.73 6.17 6.88
N GLY A 94 11.11 6.93 5.97
CA GLY A 94 9.92 6.49 5.22
C GLY A 94 9.72 7.22 3.89
N LEU A 95 8.94 6.56 3.03
CA LEU A 95 8.47 7.02 1.71
C LEU A 95 6.95 6.91 1.69
N PHE A 96 6.26 7.95 1.26
CA PHE A 96 4.80 8.01 1.25
C PHE A 96 4.29 8.67 -0.03
N PRO A 97 3.77 7.90 -1.01
CA PRO A 97 3.14 8.48 -2.18
C PRO A 97 1.82 9.15 -1.78
N ILE A 98 1.65 10.42 -2.20
CA ILE A 98 0.38 11.15 -2.10
C ILE A 98 0.01 11.70 -3.49
N GLN A 99 -1.20 12.24 -3.66
CA GLN A 99 -1.58 12.83 -4.94
C GLN A 99 -0.72 14.07 -5.21
N GLY A 100 0.04 14.06 -6.31
CA GLY A 100 0.86 15.19 -6.77
C GLY A 100 2.26 15.28 -6.15
N ALA A 101 2.64 14.40 -5.21
CA ALA A 101 3.99 14.35 -4.66
C ALA A 101 4.36 12.98 -4.08
N ILE A 102 5.67 12.73 -3.97
CA ILE A 102 6.21 11.66 -3.15
C ILE A 102 6.81 12.29 -1.90
N MET A 103 6.24 11.98 -0.74
CA MET A 103 6.68 12.51 0.54
C MET A 103 7.70 11.58 1.18
N VAL A 104 8.58 12.15 1.98
CA VAL A 104 9.55 11.44 2.81
C VAL A 104 9.57 12.04 4.20
N ASN A 105 10.05 11.28 5.17
CA ASN A 105 10.30 11.81 6.49
C ASN A 105 11.72 11.52 7.00
N LYS A 106 12.18 12.44 7.84
CA LYS A 106 13.25 12.20 8.79
C LYS A 106 12.72 12.53 10.17
N GLU A 107 12.59 11.53 11.02
CA GLU A 107 11.96 11.62 12.33
C GLU A 107 10.57 12.24 12.16
N MET A 108 10.32 13.39 12.80
CA MET A 108 9.07 14.14 12.71
C MET A 108 9.08 15.25 11.63
N ARG A 109 10.18 15.36 10.86
CA ARG A 109 10.30 16.31 9.75
C ARG A 109 9.78 15.69 8.45
N ILE A 110 8.91 16.41 7.76
CA ILE A 110 8.34 15.97 6.49
C ILE A 110 8.93 16.78 5.35
N GLY A 111 9.34 16.10 4.29
CA GLY A 111 9.80 16.68 3.04
C GLY A 111 9.12 16.02 1.84
N ARG A 112 9.28 16.61 0.66
CA ARG A 112 8.89 16.01 -0.61
C ARG A 112 10.13 15.76 -1.46
N LEU A 113 10.11 14.68 -2.23
CA LEU A 113 11.13 14.41 -3.24
C LEU A 113 10.90 15.32 -4.44
N VAL A 114 11.95 16.05 -4.81
CA VAL A 114 12.01 16.85 -6.03
C VAL A 114 13.31 16.47 -6.72
N ASP A 115 13.19 15.72 -7.81
CA ASP A 115 14.35 15.16 -8.50
C ASP A 115 15.16 14.25 -7.59
N ASP A 116 16.43 14.59 -7.37
CA ASP A 116 17.35 13.88 -6.47
C ASP A 116 17.61 14.67 -5.17
N ALA A 117 16.70 15.60 -4.83
CA ALA A 117 16.75 16.43 -3.63
C ALA A 117 15.49 16.29 -2.78
N ILE A 118 15.57 16.82 -1.55
CA ILE A 118 14.44 16.90 -0.63
C ILE A 118 14.11 18.37 -0.40
N GLU A 119 12.87 18.75 -0.71
CA GLU A 119 12.32 20.01 -0.28
C GLU A 119 11.58 19.79 1.05
N TRP A 120 12.12 20.34 2.13
CA TRP A 120 11.54 20.20 3.46
C TRP A 120 10.33 21.12 3.62
N VAL A 121 9.19 20.52 4.00
CA VAL A 121 7.88 21.19 4.04
C VAL A 121 7.57 21.68 5.45
N GLY A 122 7.81 20.87 6.47
CA GLY A 122 7.49 21.22 7.85
C GLY A 122 7.81 20.14 8.86
N TYR A 123 7.34 20.36 10.09
CA TYR A 123 7.54 19.47 11.23
C TYR A 123 6.22 19.15 11.90
N VAL A 124 6.06 17.89 12.31
CA VAL A 124 4.98 17.49 13.22
C VAL A 124 5.40 17.82 14.65
N PRO A 125 4.53 18.44 15.46
CA PRO A 125 4.85 18.73 16.85
C PRO A 125 5.02 17.44 17.66
N GLU A 126 6.05 17.39 18.51
CA GLU A 126 6.24 16.28 19.45
C GLU A 126 5.30 16.45 20.65
N THR A 127 4.21 15.67 20.66
CA THR A 127 3.19 15.70 21.72
C THR A 127 3.32 14.53 22.70
N ASN A 128 4.18 13.55 22.42
CA ASN A 128 4.29 12.28 23.15
C ASN A 128 5.65 12.12 23.84
N GLN A 129 6.33 13.22 24.17
CA GLN A 129 7.65 13.15 24.82
C GLN A 129 7.62 12.35 26.14
N SER A 130 6.54 12.45 26.91
CA SER A 130 6.32 11.65 28.14
C SER A 130 6.15 10.14 27.89
N PHE A 131 5.92 9.74 26.64
CA PHE A 131 5.76 8.36 26.19
C PHE A 131 6.95 7.87 25.34
N GLY A 132 8.09 8.56 25.40
CA GLY A 132 9.30 8.20 24.65
C GLY A 132 9.41 8.83 23.26
N GLY A 133 8.49 9.74 22.91
CA GLY A 133 8.47 10.43 21.63
C GLY A 133 7.50 9.82 20.62
N SER A 134 7.49 10.40 19.42
CA SER A 134 6.60 10.04 18.34
C SER A 134 7.33 9.48 17.12
N TYR A 135 6.62 8.75 16.27
CA TYR A 135 7.07 8.36 14.94
C TYR A 135 5.95 8.57 13.91
N VAL A 136 6.36 8.94 12.69
CA VAL A 136 5.46 9.05 11.53
C VAL A 136 5.32 7.67 10.90
N TYR A 137 4.08 7.25 10.67
CA TYR A 137 3.80 5.96 10.01
C TYR A 137 3.00 6.10 8.72
N ALA A 138 2.40 7.27 8.45
CA ALA A 138 1.87 7.59 7.13
C ALA A 138 1.87 9.09 6.86
N VAL A 139 2.05 9.45 5.60
CA VAL A 139 1.72 10.77 5.06
C VAL A 139 0.72 10.56 3.94
N GLN A 140 -0.38 11.31 3.98
CA GLN A 140 -1.50 11.14 3.05
C GLN A 140 -1.99 12.51 2.63
N GLY A 141 -2.44 12.68 1.40
CA GLY A 141 -2.87 14.01 0.99
C GLY A 141 -2.99 14.24 -0.48
N THR A 142 -3.19 15.53 -0.77
CA THR A 142 -2.96 16.13 -2.08
C THR A 142 -2.01 17.29 -1.90
N TRP A 143 -0.89 17.26 -2.62
CA TRP A 143 0.10 18.32 -2.63
C TRP A 143 -0.40 19.52 -3.46
N PRO A 144 -0.15 20.79 -3.05
CA PRO A 144 0.53 21.21 -1.81
C PRO A 144 -0.41 21.43 -0.62
N ASP A 145 -1.71 21.54 -0.84
CA ASP A 145 -2.60 22.20 0.14
C ASP A 145 -3.17 21.29 1.22
N ASN A 146 -3.20 19.98 1.01
CA ASN A 146 -3.92 19.02 1.85
C ASN A 146 -3.03 17.86 2.28
N VAL A 147 -1.84 18.16 2.82
CA VAL A 147 -0.93 17.15 3.37
C VAL A 147 -1.29 16.90 4.83
N ASP A 148 -1.65 15.66 5.14
CA ASP A 148 -1.93 15.17 6.49
C ASP A 148 -0.86 14.14 6.91
N VAL A 149 -0.42 14.22 8.15
CA VAL A 149 0.58 13.32 8.71
C VAL A 149 -0.04 12.50 9.83
N LEU A 150 0.09 11.19 9.71
CA LEU A 150 -0.34 10.24 10.72
C LEU A 150 0.89 9.81 11.52
N TYR A 151 0.80 10.01 12.84
CA TYR A 151 1.88 9.71 13.76
C TYR A 151 1.34 9.08 15.04
N SER A 152 2.21 8.37 15.75
CA SER A 152 1.89 7.66 16.99
C SER A 152 3.05 7.81 17.96
N SER A 153 2.75 7.73 19.25
CA SER A 153 3.73 7.48 20.31
C SER A 153 4.49 6.17 20.05
N VAL A 154 5.78 6.14 20.38
CA VAL A 154 6.61 4.92 20.32
C VAL A 154 6.21 3.89 21.40
N GLN A 155 5.47 4.31 22.44
CA GLN A 155 4.98 3.41 23.48
C GLN A 155 3.74 2.66 23.00
N GLY A 156 3.91 1.38 22.62
CA GLY A 156 2.82 0.54 22.12
C GLY A 156 1.64 0.34 23.08
N ARG A 157 1.84 0.57 24.39
CA ARG A 157 0.75 0.53 25.39
C ARG A 157 -0.10 1.80 25.44
N ALA A 158 0.40 2.90 24.91
CA ALA A 158 -0.24 4.22 24.89
C ALA A 158 0.07 4.88 23.55
N PRO A 159 -0.44 4.35 22.43
CA PRO A 159 -0.03 4.77 21.09
C PRO A 159 -0.47 6.19 20.74
N GLN A 160 -1.59 6.67 21.27
CA GLN A 160 -2.13 8.02 20.98
C GLN A 160 -2.05 8.42 19.49
N PRO A 161 -2.55 7.57 18.56
CA PRO A 161 -2.44 7.84 17.14
C PRO A 161 -3.17 9.13 16.80
N SER A 162 -2.54 9.92 15.94
CA SER A 162 -2.95 11.29 15.68
C SER A 162 -2.89 11.63 14.20
N VAL A 163 -3.79 12.50 13.73
CA VAL A 163 -3.77 13.09 12.39
C VAL A 163 -3.46 14.58 12.52
N TYR A 164 -2.31 14.98 11.98
CA TYR A 164 -1.85 16.37 11.95
C TYR A 164 -1.95 16.95 10.53
N PRO A 165 -2.78 18.00 10.31
CA PRO A 165 -2.84 18.70 9.03
C PRO A 165 -1.59 19.57 8.85
N LEU A 166 -0.57 19.05 8.15
CA LEU A 166 0.72 19.71 7.97
C LEU A 166 0.63 20.97 7.10
N THR A 167 -0.18 20.93 6.05
CA THR A 167 -0.43 22.08 5.16
C THR A 167 -1.91 22.44 5.12
N GLY A 168 -2.26 23.66 4.72
CA GLY A 168 -3.65 24.12 4.61
C GLY A 168 -4.42 24.17 5.94
N LYS A 169 -5.75 24.26 5.86
CA LYS A 169 -6.62 24.35 7.04
C LYS A 169 -7.12 22.96 7.45
N GLY A 170 -6.98 22.64 8.73
CA GLY A 170 -7.52 21.44 9.34
C GLY A 170 -7.45 21.49 10.86
N THR A 171 -7.95 20.46 11.51
CA THR A 171 -7.92 20.31 12.97
C THR A 171 -7.11 19.07 13.33
N LEU A 172 -6.13 19.22 14.22
CA LEU A 172 -5.43 18.09 14.83
C LEU A 172 -6.45 17.18 15.53
N ARG A 173 -6.38 15.88 15.24
CA ARG A 173 -7.15 14.85 15.93
C ARG A 173 -6.20 13.90 16.63
N VAL A 174 -6.39 13.72 17.92
CA VAL A 174 -5.70 12.72 18.75
C VAL A 174 -6.74 11.70 19.16
N PHE A 175 -6.43 10.41 19.01
CA PHE A 175 -7.28 9.32 19.43
C PHE A 175 -6.63 8.56 20.59
N GLY A 176 -7.43 7.97 21.47
CA GLY A 176 -6.90 7.27 22.66
C GLY A 176 -6.24 8.21 23.67
N GLU A 177 -6.74 9.43 23.81
CA GLU A 177 -6.27 10.37 24.84
C GLU A 177 -6.27 9.73 26.23
N GLY A 178 -5.26 10.06 27.04
CA GLY A 178 -5.04 9.40 28.35
C GLY A 178 -4.35 8.04 28.26
N GLY A 179 -3.87 7.62 27.09
CA GLY A 179 -3.04 6.42 26.90
C GLY A 179 -3.84 5.15 26.65
N SER A 180 -5.10 5.27 26.23
CA SER A 180 -5.91 4.10 25.83
C SER A 180 -5.39 3.53 24.49
N PRO A 181 -5.29 2.20 24.34
CA PRO A 181 -5.00 1.59 23.05
C PRO A 181 -6.01 2.04 21.99
N ALA A 182 -5.45 2.59 20.93
CA ALA A 182 -6.17 3.12 19.79
C ALA A 182 -5.34 2.95 18.52
N ARG A 183 -6.00 2.93 17.36
CA ARG A 183 -5.37 2.92 16.04
C ARG A 183 -6.23 3.69 15.04
N ILE A 184 -5.60 4.46 14.18
CA ILE A 184 -6.28 4.99 12.99
C ILE A 184 -6.36 3.84 11.99
N ILE A 185 -7.58 3.45 11.62
CA ILE A 185 -7.85 2.39 10.64
C ILE A 185 -7.57 2.88 9.23
N GLY A 186 -7.88 4.15 8.95
CA GLY A 186 -7.64 4.79 7.66
C GLY A 186 -8.21 6.20 7.61
N VAL A 187 -8.08 6.84 6.46
CA VAL A 187 -8.54 8.21 6.22
C VAL A 187 -9.27 8.26 4.90
N ALA A 188 -10.53 8.69 4.96
CA ALA A 188 -11.34 8.99 3.78
C ALA A 188 -11.13 10.44 3.37
N ARG A 189 -10.74 10.66 2.12
CA ARG A 189 -10.51 12.00 1.55
C ARG A 189 -11.27 12.17 0.24
N SER A 190 -11.83 13.36 0.07
CA SER A 190 -12.25 13.93 -1.21
C SER A 190 -11.72 15.36 -1.32
N ASP A 191 -12.05 16.04 -2.41
CA ASP A 191 -11.72 17.47 -2.58
C ASP A 191 -12.36 18.37 -1.52
N THR A 192 -13.41 17.89 -0.83
CA THR A 192 -14.21 18.71 0.09
C THR A 192 -14.07 18.33 1.57
N PHE A 193 -13.51 17.16 1.88
CA PHE A 193 -13.37 16.71 3.27
C PHE A 193 -12.21 15.73 3.47
N THR A 194 -11.76 15.67 4.73
CA THR A 194 -10.93 14.58 5.26
C THR A 194 -11.57 14.07 6.55
N ILE A 195 -11.82 12.76 6.62
CA ILE A 195 -12.36 12.07 7.81
C ILE A 195 -11.38 10.96 8.18
N ALA A 196 -10.98 10.91 9.44
CA ALA A 196 -10.21 9.78 9.98
C ALA A 196 -11.15 8.80 10.67
N LEU A 197 -10.94 7.50 10.45
CA LEU A 197 -11.62 6.45 11.20
C LEU A 197 -10.63 5.85 12.19
N ASN A 198 -11.03 5.78 13.46
CA ASN A 198 -10.24 5.23 14.54
C ASN A 198 -10.98 4.06 15.19
N TRP A 199 -10.22 3.11 15.70
CA TRP A 199 -10.68 2.16 16.71
C TRP A 199 -9.97 2.46 18.03
N SER A 200 -10.69 2.50 19.15
CA SER A 200 -10.11 2.51 20.50
C SER A 200 -10.86 1.58 21.43
N MET A 201 -10.20 1.14 22.51
CA MET A 201 -10.87 0.33 23.53
C MET A 201 -12.02 1.05 24.25
N ILE A 202 -12.01 2.38 24.30
CA ILE A 202 -13.00 3.17 25.07
C ILE A 202 -14.18 3.61 24.20
N SER A 203 -13.92 4.05 22.97
CA SER A 203 -14.95 4.59 22.07
C SER A 203 -15.34 3.61 20.96
N SER A 204 -14.75 2.42 20.90
CA SER A 204 -14.91 1.49 19.78
C SER A 204 -14.51 2.18 18.46
N THR A 205 -15.30 2.02 17.40
CA THR A 205 -15.08 2.66 16.11
C THR A 205 -15.68 4.07 16.08
N GLU A 206 -14.85 5.07 15.81
CA GLU A 206 -15.23 6.48 15.76
C GLU A 206 -14.66 7.18 14.53
N SER A 207 -15.49 7.96 13.84
CA SER A 207 -15.06 8.83 12.75
C SER A 207 -14.92 10.28 13.22
N ALA A 208 -13.82 10.96 12.88
CA ALA A 208 -13.63 12.37 13.16
C ALA A 208 -13.25 13.16 11.91
N SER A 209 -13.94 14.28 11.67
CA SER A 209 -13.55 15.22 10.60
C SER A 209 -12.24 15.93 10.97
N VAL A 210 -11.29 15.87 10.04
CA VAL A 210 -9.98 16.53 10.09
C VAL A 210 -10.02 17.81 9.25
N ARG A 211 -10.64 17.76 8.07
CA ARG A 211 -10.80 18.89 7.14
C ARG A 211 -12.21 18.94 6.58
N GLY A 212 -12.63 20.14 6.17
CA GLY A 212 -13.93 20.38 5.56
C GLY A 212 -15.09 20.38 6.56
N PRO A 213 -16.33 20.36 6.06
CA PRO A 213 -17.52 20.31 6.90
C PRO A 213 -17.54 19.08 7.81
N ALA A 214 -18.03 19.26 9.04
CA ALA A 214 -18.21 18.14 9.96
C ALA A 214 -19.18 17.11 9.37
N ARG A 215 -18.73 15.86 9.27
CA ARG A 215 -19.52 14.71 8.81
C ARG A 215 -19.47 13.63 9.87
N ARG A 216 -20.63 13.06 10.21
CA ARG A 216 -20.75 11.92 11.14
C ARG A 216 -21.22 10.71 10.37
N LEU A 217 -20.41 9.66 10.36
CA LEU A 217 -20.79 8.40 9.73
C LEU A 217 -21.63 7.59 10.71
N LYS A 218 -22.78 7.12 10.23
CA LYS A 218 -23.63 6.18 10.97
C LYS A 218 -23.36 4.80 10.41
N PHE A 219 -22.58 4.02 11.15
CA PHE A 219 -22.33 2.63 10.84
C PHE A 219 -23.58 1.79 11.10
N GLN A 220 -23.82 0.77 10.27
CA GLN A 220 -24.87 -0.19 10.55
C GLN A 220 -24.50 -1.04 11.78
N THR A 221 -25.46 -1.26 12.66
CA THR A 221 -25.28 -2.15 13.82
C THR A 221 -25.35 -3.61 13.40
N PRO A 222 -24.80 -4.55 14.20
CA PRO A 222 -24.92 -5.97 13.94
C PRO A 222 -26.38 -6.43 13.75
N ALA A 223 -27.31 -5.85 14.50
CA ALA A 223 -28.74 -6.13 14.33
C ALA A 223 -29.29 -5.67 12.97
N GLN A 224 -28.90 -4.47 12.50
CA GLN A 224 -29.32 -3.95 11.19
C GLN A 224 -28.78 -4.79 10.04
N ALA A 225 -27.57 -5.35 10.19
CA ALA A 225 -26.94 -6.23 9.21
C ALA A 225 -27.38 -7.70 9.30
N GLY A 226 -28.26 -8.05 10.25
CA GLY A 226 -28.71 -9.44 10.43
C GLY A 226 -27.62 -10.39 10.95
N CYS A 227 -26.70 -9.88 11.79
CA CYS A 227 -25.74 -10.72 12.50
C CYS A 227 -26.45 -11.61 13.52
N LYS A 228 -26.00 -12.87 13.64
CA LYS A 228 -26.53 -13.87 14.57
C LYS A 228 -25.82 -13.76 15.92
N PRO A 229 -26.47 -14.21 17.02
CA PRO A 229 -25.80 -14.34 18.31
C PRO A 229 -24.52 -15.19 18.20
N GLY A 230 -23.41 -14.68 18.74
CA GLY A 230 -22.11 -15.34 18.72
C GLY A 230 -21.27 -15.08 17.46
N GLU A 231 -21.77 -14.32 16.49
CA GLU A 231 -20.95 -13.86 15.37
C GLU A 231 -20.01 -12.71 15.76
N ILE A 232 -20.48 -11.78 16.60
CA ILE A 232 -19.69 -10.67 17.17
C ILE A 232 -19.16 -11.04 18.56
N GLU A 233 -17.87 -10.83 18.80
CA GLU A 233 -17.26 -10.98 20.12
C GLU A 233 -17.70 -9.86 21.08
N ARG A 234 -18.57 -10.20 22.04
CA ARG A 234 -19.18 -9.22 22.97
C ARG A 234 -18.23 -8.64 24.01
N TYR A 235 -17.12 -9.34 24.31
CA TYR A 235 -16.27 -9.01 25.46
C TYR A 235 -15.27 -7.89 25.19
N GLU A 236 -15.03 -7.53 23.92
CA GLU A 236 -14.00 -6.55 23.55
C GLU A 236 -14.54 -5.16 23.21
N HIS A 237 -15.86 -5.00 23.04
CA HIS A 237 -16.43 -3.84 22.35
C HIS A 237 -17.61 -3.23 23.12
N PHE A 238 -17.30 -2.38 24.10
CA PHE A 238 -18.25 -1.40 24.65
C PHE A 238 -17.75 0.00 24.28
N PRO A 239 -18.48 0.77 23.45
CA PRO A 239 -19.84 0.57 22.91
C PRO A 239 -19.95 -0.51 21.81
N GLU A 240 -21.20 -0.89 21.45
CA GLU A 240 -21.53 -1.89 20.41
C GLU A 240 -20.73 -1.62 19.13
N PRO A 241 -20.01 -2.61 18.58
CA PRO A 241 -19.19 -2.42 17.40
C PRO A 241 -20.07 -2.29 16.14
N PRO A 242 -19.55 -1.70 15.05
CA PRO A 242 -20.21 -1.74 13.75
C PRO A 242 -20.38 -3.19 13.23
N ALA A 243 -21.35 -3.41 12.36
CA ALA A 243 -21.56 -4.72 11.72
C ALA A 243 -20.38 -5.20 10.88
N ILE A 244 -19.64 -4.26 10.27
CA ILE A 244 -18.35 -4.54 9.64
C ILE A 244 -17.27 -4.08 10.59
N VAL A 245 -16.40 -5.00 11.05
CA VAL A 245 -15.21 -4.62 11.81
C VAL A 245 -14.16 -4.10 10.83
N PRO A 246 -13.91 -2.78 10.79
CA PRO A 246 -13.16 -2.17 9.71
C PRO A 246 -11.65 -2.50 9.84
N SER A 247 -11.06 -2.97 8.74
CA SER A 247 -9.63 -3.17 8.57
C SER A 247 -9.01 -2.13 7.63
N SER A 248 -9.85 -1.38 6.92
CA SER A 248 -9.45 -0.30 6.03
C SER A 248 -10.56 0.73 5.84
N PHE A 249 -10.17 1.97 5.57
CA PHE A 249 -11.07 3.09 5.41
C PHE A 249 -10.49 4.11 4.44
N GLY A 250 -11.32 4.59 3.52
CA GLY A 250 -10.92 5.50 2.45
C GLY A 250 -12.12 6.09 1.72
N ALA A 251 -11.86 6.87 0.68
CA ALA A 251 -12.91 7.40 -0.18
C ALA A 251 -12.45 7.51 -1.63
N THR A 252 -13.42 7.55 -2.53
CA THR A 252 -13.25 7.92 -3.93
C THR A 252 -13.12 9.45 -4.05
N PRO A 253 -12.52 9.97 -5.14
CA PRO A 253 -12.46 11.41 -5.38
C PRO A 253 -13.83 12.12 -5.37
N SER A 254 -14.90 11.44 -5.84
CA SER A 254 -16.27 11.97 -5.81
C SER A 254 -16.86 12.10 -4.39
N GLY A 255 -16.21 11.52 -3.38
CA GLY A 255 -16.61 11.59 -1.99
C GLY A 255 -17.42 10.39 -1.48
N THR A 256 -17.50 9.30 -2.24
CA THR A 256 -18.02 8.04 -1.70
C THR A 256 -17.05 7.47 -0.69
N ILE A 257 -17.53 7.21 0.52
CA ILE A 257 -16.71 6.67 1.61
C ILE A 257 -16.87 5.15 1.62
N LEU A 258 -15.74 4.46 1.79
CA LEU A 258 -15.64 3.01 1.82
C LEU A 258 -14.99 2.57 3.14
N SER A 259 -15.63 1.64 3.82
CA SER A 259 -15.07 0.91 4.97
C SER A 259 -15.04 -0.58 4.63
N LEU A 260 -13.87 -1.19 4.65
CA LEU A 260 -13.70 -2.61 4.31
C LEU A 260 -13.36 -3.38 5.59
N GLY A 261 -13.89 -4.60 5.71
CA GLY A 261 -13.65 -5.43 6.87
C GLY A 261 -14.40 -6.74 6.85
N ASN A 262 -14.46 -7.40 8.00
CA ASN A 262 -15.21 -8.64 8.15
C ASN A 262 -16.66 -8.35 8.55
N LEU A 263 -17.62 -8.85 7.76
CA LEU A 263 -19.03 -8.78 8.12
C LEU A 263 -19.32 -9.70 9.30
N CYS A 264 -19.93 -9.15 10.33
CA CYS A 264 -20.24 -9.85 11.57
C CYS A 264 -19.03 -10.62 12.15
N GLU A 265 -17.81 -10.11 11.95
CA GLU A 265 -16.49 -10.73 12.26
C GLU A 265 -16.17 -12.06 11.56
N LYS A 266 -17.19 -12.86 11.18
CA LYS A 266 -17.04 -14.26 10.77
C LYS A 266 -17.58 -14.56 9.37
N ARG A 267 -18.33 -13.65 8.74
CA ARG A 267 -18.97 -13.88 7.43
C ARG A 267 -18.10 -13.48 6.22
N GLY A 268 -16.82 -13.21 6.44
CA GLY A 268 -15.88 -12.86 5.38
C GLY A 268 -15.87 -11.39 5.01
N LEU A 269 -15.19 -11.07 3.92
CA LEU A 269 -14.95 -9.69 3.48
C LEU A 269 -16.25 -9.00 3.04
N ALA A 270 -16.45 -7.77 3.50
CA ALA A 270 -17.54 -6.91 3.06
C ALA A 270 -17.11 -5.44 3.02
N ALA A 271 -17.88 -4.64 2.31
CA ALA A 271 -17.75 -3.18 2.27
C ALA A 271 -18.99 -2.51 2.85
N GLU A 272 -18.79 -1.47 3.66
CA GLU A 272 -19.83 -0.52 4.02
C GLU A 272 -19.57 0.78 3.24
N VAL A 273 -20.59 1.24 2.52
CA VAL A 273 -20.49 2.30 1.51
C VAL A 273 -21.44 3.44 1.86
N TRP A 274 -20.93 4.68 1.94
CA TRP A 274 -21.72 5.91 2.08
C TRP A 274 -21.57 6.75 0.81
N SER A 275 -22.67 7.02 0.12
CA SER A 275 -22.69 7.96 -1.01
C SER A 275 -22.33 9.38 -0.53
N PRO A 276 -21.83 10.28 -1.40
CA PRO A 276 -21.41 11.63 -1.01
C PRO A 276 -22.47 12.45 -0.29
N SER A 277 -23.76 12.22 -0.56
CA SER A 277 -24.91 12.90 0.03
C SER A 277 -25.60 12.14 1.16
N ASP A 278 -25.25 10.87 1.38
CA ASP A 278 -26.06 9.97 2.19
C ASP A 278 -25.46 9.77 3.58
N GLU A 279 -26.25 10.04 4.61
CA GLU A 279 -25.85 9.68 5.99
C GLU A 279 -26.01 8.18 6.27
N LYS A 280 -26.76 7.46 5.43
CA LYS A 280 -27.02 6.03 5.56
C LYS A 280 -26.08 5.26 4.67
N SER A 281 -25.41 4.27 5.24
CA SER A 281 -24.62 3.31 4.49
C SER A 281 -25.45 2.15 3.94
N ARG A 282 -24.86 1.44 2.98
CA ARG A 282 -25.24 0.08 2.60
C ARG A 282 -24.06 -0.87 2.81
N ILE A 283 -24.35 -2.12 3.13
CA ILE A 283 -23.37 -3.20 3.20
C ILE A 283 -23.38 -3.99 1.88
N VAL A 284 -22.20 -4.33 1.39
CA VAL A 284 -21.98 -5.18 0.21
C VAL A 284 -21.12 -6.37 0.63
N ASP A 285 -21.62 -7.58 0.42
CA ASP A 285 -20.86 -8.81 0.65
C ASP A 285 -19.85 -9.03 -0.49
N LEU A 286 -18.57 -9.11 -0.13
CA LEU A 286 -17.45 -9.29 -1.07
C LEU A 286 -16.77 -10.66 -0.91
N SER A 287 -17.31 -11.55 -0.08
CA SER A 287 -16.73 -12.86 0.22
C SER A 287 -16.60 -13.77 -1.01
N HIS A 288 -17.43 -13.55 -2.03
CA HIS A 288 -17.36 -14.25 -3.31
C HIS A 288 -16.25 -13.73 -4.24
N LEU A 289 -15.70 -12.54 -3.98
CA LEU A 289 -14.64 -11.92 -4.80
C LEU A 289 -13.25 -12.12 -4.19
N ALA A 290 -13.14 -12.09 -2.85
CA ALA A 290 -11.86 -12.10 -2.16
C ALA A 290 -11.94 -12.67 -0.75
N GLU A 291 -10.78 -13.13 -0.27
CA GLU A 291 -10.59 -13.52 1.12
C GLU A 291 -10.34 -12.27 1.98
N PRO A 292 -10.75 -12.29 3.26
CA PRO A 292 -10.46 -11.19 4.16
C PRO A 292 -8.95 -11.03 4.40
N GLY A 293 -8.50 -9.77 4.38
CA GLY A 293 -7.13 -9.39 4.73
C GLY A 293 -6.86 -9.45 6.22
N THR A 294 -5.59 -9.65 6.58
CA THR A 294 -5.21 -9.69 7.99
C THR A 294 -5.05 -8.30 8.58
N TYR A 295 -4.42 -7.31 7.91
CA TYR A 295 -4.33 -5.92 8.42
C TYR A 295 -4.01 -4.91 7.30
N SER A 296 -4.44 -3.66 7.50
CA SER A 296 -3.97 -2.45 6.77
C SER A 296 -4.08 -2.48 5.24
N VAL A 297 -5.27 -2.77 4.73
CA VAL A 297 -5.55 -2.63 3.29
C VAL A 297 -5.57 -1.14 2.94
N SER A 298 -4.92 -0.73 1.84
CA SER A 298 -5.02 0.64 1.34
C SER A 298 -6.17 0.74 0.33
N ILE A 299 -7.04 1.75 0.49
CA ILE A 299 -8.00 2.15 -0.53
C ILE A 299 -7.34 3.22 -1.39
N LEU A 300 -7.10 2.88 -2.65
CA LEU A 300 -6.40 3.68 -3.63
C LEU A 300 -7.45 4.46 -4.46
N PRO A 301 -7.48 5.81 -4.41
CA PRO A 301 -8.50 6.60 -5.11
C PRO A 301 -8.23 6.65 -6.62
N GLY A 302 -9.24 6.34 -7.43
CA GLY A 302 -9.18 6.41 -8.90
C GLY A 302 -9.62 7.73 -9.48
N GLN A 303 -10.36 7.69 -10.59
CA GLN A 303 -10.99 8.86 -11.19
C GLN A 303 -12.49 8.87 -10.90
N GLY A 304 -13.03 10.01 -10.47
CA GLY A 304 -14.46 10.13 -10.18
C GLY A 304 -14.89 9.25 -9.01
N ASP A 305 -15.88 8.36 -9.20
CA ASP A 305 -16.36 7.42 -8.19
C ASP A 305 -15.67 6.04 -8.30
N GLU A 306 -14.34 6.06 -8.39
CA GLU A 306 -13.51 4.87 -8.58
C GLU A 306 -12.52 4.70 -7.43
N ALA A 307 -12.30 3.45 -7.00
CA ALA A 307 -11.24 3.09 -6.08
C ALA A 307 -10.76 1.65 -6.30
N TRP A 308 -9.52 1.37 -5.89
CA TRP A 308 -8.95 0.03 -5.91
C TRP A 308 -8.42 -0.35 -4.54
N PHE A 309 -8.38 -1.65 -4.25
CA PHE A 309 -7.79 -2.14 -3.02
C PHE A 309 -7.39 -3.60 -3.18
N LEU A 310 -6.31 -4.00 -2.50
CA LEU A 310 -5.82 -5.38 -2.45
C LEU A 310 -6.13 -5.94 -1.05
N PRO A 311 -7.21 -6.73 -0.88
CA PRO A 311 -7.61 -7.22 0.45
C PRO A 311 -6.54 -8.08 1.10
N SER A 312 -5.92 -8.97 0.33
CA SER A 312 -4.85 -9.85 0.78
C SER A 312 -3.98 -10.26 -0.40
N SER A 313 -2.76 -10.74 -0.14
CA SER A 313 -1.88 -11.23 -1.20
C SER A 313 -2.42 -12.48 -1.91
N LYS A 314 -3.46 -13.13 -1.40
CA LYS A 314 -4.13 -14.27 -2.05
C LYS A 314 -5.34 -13.86 -2.88
N SER A 315 -5.75 -12.59 -2.77
CA SER A 315 -6.93 -12.06 -3.42
C SER A 315 -6.54 -11.27 -4.67
N PRO A 316 -7.42 -11.20 -5.68
CA PRO A 316 -7.26 -10.21 -6.74
C PRO A 316 -7.36 -8.79 -6.17
N VAL A 317 -6.84 -7.81 -6.91
CA VAL A 317 -7.20 -6.41 -6.67
C VAL A 317 -8.70 -6.26 -6.95
N LEU A 318 -9.42 -5.69 -5.99
CA LEU A 318 -10.82 -5.33 -6.17
C LEU A 318 -10.91 -3.89 -6.68
N HIS A 319 -11.87 -3.68 -7.57
CA HIS A 319 -12.13 -2.43 -8.23
C HIS A 319 -13.56 -2.01 -7.92
N TYR A 320 -13.70 -0.89 -7.23
CA TYR A 320 -14.96 -0.21 -6.99
C TYR A 320 -15.17 0.83 -8.08
N ARG A 321 -16.34 0.82 -8.74
CA ARG A 321 -16.75 1.84 -9.70
C ARG A 321 -18.25 2.03 -9.67
N ASP A 322 -18.70 3.26 -9.48
CA ASP A 322 -20.11 3.68 -9.58
C ASP A 322 -21.07 2.78 -8.79
N GLY A 323 -20.67 2.44 -7.56
CA GLY A 323 -21.47 1.61 -6.65
C GLY A 323 -21.28 0.10 -6.78
N THR A 324 -20.51 -0.37 -7.77
CA THR A 324 -20.27 -1.79 -8.03
C THR A 324 -18.84 -2.21 -7.66
N PHE A 325 -18.65 -3.49 -7.34
CA PHE A 325 -17.34 -4.08 -7.07
C PHE A 325 -17.10 -5.22 -8.06
N GLU A 326 -15.89 -5.26 -8.62
CA GLU A 326 -15.41 -6.36 -9.46
C GLU A 326 -14.00 -6.77 -9.06
N ALA A 327 -13.61 -8.00 -9.40
CA ALA A 327 -12.26 -8.50 -9.23
C ALA A 327 -11.47 -8.34 -10.54
N LEU A 328 -10.29 -7.74 -10.46
CA LEU A 328 -9.35 -7.70 -11.57
C LEU A 328 -8.69 -9.09 -11.79
N PRO A 329 -8.08 -9.35 -12.97
CA PRO A 329 -7.33 -10.58 -13.19
C PRO A 329 -6.27 -10.82 -12.11
N ARG A 330 -6.04 -12.10 -11.76
CA ARG A 330 -5.00 -12.47 -10.80
C ARG A 330 -3.62 -12.48 -11.48
N LEU A 331 -2.59 -12.14 -10.72
CA LEU A 331 -1.20 -12.36 -11.08
C LEU A 331 -0.73 -13.73 -10.58
N ASP A 332 0.26 -14.28 -11.27
CA ASP A 332 1.02 -15.45 -10.83
C ASP A 332 2.53 -15.14 -11.01
N PRO A 333 3.30 -14.93 -9.92
CA PRO A 333 2.87 -15.01 -8.52
C PRO A 333 1.87 -13.91 -8.11
N PRO A 334 1.09 -14.12 -7.04
CA PRO A 334 0.12 -13.13 -6.58
C PRO A 334 0.76 -11.80 -6.16
N ALA A 335 0.03 -10.69 -6.36
CA ALA A 335 0.46 -9.38 -5.91
C ALA A 335 0.60 -9.35 -4.37
N THR A 336 1.68 -8.78 -3.88
CA THR A 336 1.91 -8.49 -2.46
C THR A 336 1.56 -7.06 -2.10
N GLU A 337 1.57 -6.14 -3.08
CA GLU A 337 1.26 -4.72 -2.90
C GLU A 337 0.54 -4.17 -4.13
N ALA A 338 -0.33 -3.17 -3.92
CA ALA A 338 -0.98 -2.39 -4.96
C ALA A 338 -0.82 -0.90 -4.63
N PHE A 339 -0.54 -0.07 -5.64
CA PHE A 339 -0.34 1.36 -5.46
C PHE A 339 -0.66 2.14 -6.73
N LEU A 340 -0.76 3.46 -6.61
CA LEU A 340 -0.94 4.36 -7.75
C LEU A 340 0.36 5.13 -8.02
N SER A 341 0.72 5.23 -9.30
CA SER A 341 1.73 6.19 -9.76
C SER A 341 1.21 7.63 -9.63
N GLN A 342 2.12 8.61 -9.67
CA GLN A 342 1.76 10.03 -9.67
C GLN A 342 0.87 10.45 -10.85
N THR A 343 0.82 9.65 -11.92
CA THR A 343 -0.07 9.85 -13.07
C THR A 343 -1.42 9.11 -12.92
N GLY A 344 -1.72 8.57 -11.73
CA GLY A 344 -2.99 7.89 -11.43
C GLY A 344 -3.12 6.49 -12.04
N LYS A 345 -2.04 5.89 -12.55
CA LYS A 345 -2.05 4.51 -13.09
C LYS A 345 -1.89 3.50 -11.97
N LEU A 346 -2.75 2.47 -11.99
CA LEU A 346 -2.72 1.34 -11.05
C LEU A 346 -1.55 0.42 -11.35
N HIS A 347 -0.78 0.13 -10.30
CA HIS A 347 0.33 -0.80 -10.32
C HIS A 347 0.20 -1.82 -9.21
N THR A 348 0.83 -2.97 -9.43
CA THR A 348 1.02 -4.00 -8.42
C THR A 348 2.47 -4.45 -8.39
N TYR A 349 2.86 -5.05 -7.27
CA TYR A 349 4.16 -5.67 -7.09
C TYR A 349 3.97 -7.09 -6.56
N ASP A 350 4.64 -8.07 -7.16
CA ASP A 350 4.51 -9.49 -6.82
C ASP A 350 5.67 -10.04 -5.96
N GLY A 351 6.53 -9.15 -5.45
CA GLY A 351 7.75 -9.52 -4.72
C GLY A 351 9.03 -9.51 -5.57
N GLN A 352 8.91 -9.40 -6.90
CA GLN A 352 10.04 -9.20 -7.79
C GLN A 352 9.73 -8.31 -9.01
N THR A 353 8.54 -8.40 -9.57
CA THR A 353 8.10 -7.69 -10.78
C THR A 353 7.05 -6.65 -10.43
N LEU A 354 7.23 -5.46 -11.00
CA LEU A 354 6.23 -4.40 -11.01
C LEU A 354 5.37 -4.55 -12.26
N HIS A 355 4.06 -4.58 -12.05
CA HIS A 355 3.06 -4.69 -13.11
C HIS A 355 2.21 -3.43 -13.14
N ARG A 356 1.78 -3.03 -14.33
CA ARG A 356 0.84 -1.94 -14.56
C ARG A 356 -0.45 -2.50 -15.13
N PHE A 357 -1.59 -2.05 -14.62
CA PHE A 357 -2.88 -2.44 -15.16
C PHE A 357 -3.28 -1.49 -16.29
N ASP A 358 -3.40 -2.02 -17.51
CA ASP A 358 -3.97 -1.30 -18.65
C ASP A 358 -4.81 -2.24 -19.51
N GLU A 359 -5.91 -1.71 -20.06
CA GLU A 359 -6.75 -2.42 -21.04
C GLU A 359 -7.25 -3.79 -20.54
N GLY A 360 -7.51 -3.90 -19.24
CA GLY A 360 -8.01 -5.13 -18.63
C GLY A 360 -6.94 -6.19 -18.34
N ALA A 361 -5.65 -5.89 -18.52
CA ALA A 361 -4.55 -6.83 -18.31
C ALA A 361 -3.40 -6.21 -17.48
N TRP A 362 -2.63 -7.09 -16.85
CA TRP A 362 -1.39 -6.74 -16.16
C TRP A 362 -0.20 -6.83 -17.12
N HIS A 363 0.59 -5.76 -17.18
CA HIS A 363 1.79 -5.69 -18.01
C HIS A 363 3.02 -5.48 -17.13
N PRO A 364 4.06 -6.31 -17.24
CA PRO A 364 5.30 -6.09 -16.49
C PRO A 364 5.99 -4.82 -17.00
N VAL A 365 6.31 -3.90 -16.10
CA VAL A 365 6.94 -2.60 -16.43
C VAL A 365 8.35 -2.46 -15.85
N ALA A 366 8.69 -3.25 -14.83
CA ALA A 366 10.03 -3.34 -14.28
C ALA A 366 10.19 -4.65 -13.51
N ARG A 367 11.41 -5.17 -13.42
CA ARG A 367 11.74 -6.38 -12.65
C ARG A 367 12.96 -6.12 -11.79
N LEU A 368 12.93 -6.49 -10.51
CA LEU A 368 14.13 -6.45 -9.68
C LEU A 368 15.12 -7.55 -10.07
N ALA A 369 16.40 -7.23 -10.00
CA ALA A 369 17.47 -8.22 -10.08
C ALA A 369 17.27 -9.36 -9.06
N TRP A 370 16.85 -9.01 -7.83
CA TRP A 370 16.58 -9.93 -6.74
C TRP A 370 15.22 -9.65 -6.10
N PRO A 371 14.49 -10.68 -5.64
CA PRO A 371 13.28 -10.46 -4.85
C PRO A 371 13.56 -9.59 -3.61
N LYS A 372 12.65 -8.66 -3.31
CA LYS A 372 12.78 -7.75 -2.17
C LYS A 372 11.41 -7.39 -1.64
N HIS A 373 11.25 -7.36 -0.32
CA HIS A 373 10.05 -6.81 0.30
C HIS A 373 10.22 -5.30 0.51
N PHE A 374 9.22 -4.52 0.10
CA PHE A 374 9.14 -3.09 0.38
C PHE A 374 8.03 -2.78 1.37
N HIS A 375 8.09 -1.61 2.00
CA HIS A 375 6.98 -1.07 2.78
C HIS A 375 6.08 -0.15 1.97
N SER A 376 6.67 0.54 1.00
CA SER A 376 5.96 1.40 0.06
C SER A 376 6.73 1.47 -1.24
N ILE A 377 6.00 1.50 -2.35
CA ILE A 377 6.53 1.77 -3.68
C ILE A 377 5.82 3.00 -4.25
N ALA A 378 6.57 3.83 -4.97
CA ALA A 378 6.05 4.99 -5.67
C ALA A 378 6.68 5.12 -7.06
N ILE A 379 5.88 5.55 -8.03
CA ILE A 379 6.37 5.92 -9.36
C ILE A 379 6.07 7.40 -9.56
N ASP A 380 7.10 8.21 -9.74
CA ASP A 380 6.95 9.65 -9.98
C ASP A 380 6.40 9.96 -11.37
N ALA A 381 6.05 11.23 -11.62
CA ALA A 381 5.43 11.65 -12.88
C ALA A 381 6.34 11.47 -14.12
N ARG A 382 7.63 11.21 -13.93
CA ARG A 382 8.62 10.95 -14.99
C ARG A 382 8.94 9.46 -15.12
N GLY A 383 8.27 8.59 -14.36
CA GLY A 383 8.53 7.16 -14.35
C GLY A 383 9.69 6.73 -13.45
N GLY A 384 10.24 7.64 -12.63
CA GLY A 384 11.22 7.27 -11.61
C GLY A 384 10.58 6.39 -10.55
N ILE A 385 11.19 5.24 -10.27
CA ILE A 385 10.66 4.28 -9.30
C ILE A 385 11.41 4.44 -7.98
N TRP A 386 10.64 4.58 -6.91
CA TRP A 386 11.11 4.79 -5.55
C TRP A 386 10.51 3.72 -4.66
N ALA A 387 11.25 3.29 -3.64
CA ALA A 387 10.75 2.34 -2.67
C ALA A 387 11.29 2.64 -1.26
N SER A 388 10.63 2.12 -0.24
CA SER A 388 11.14 2.12 1.14
C SER A 388 11.30 0.72 1.68
N THR A 389 12.33 0.56 2.49
CA THR A 389 12.58 -0.62 3.34
C THR A 389 12.78 -0.14 4.78
N TRP A 390 12.93 -1.05 5.74
CA TRP A 390 13.18 -0.68 7.14
C TRP A 390 14.40 0.25 7.29
N GLY A 391 14.15 1.55 7.44
CA GLY A 391 15.17 2.58 7.66
C GLY A 391 15.95 3.00 6.41
N ALA A 392 15.42 2.79 5.19
CA ALA A 392 16.02 3.36 4.00
C ALA A 392 14.98 3.66 2.92
N VAL A 393 15.18 4.79 2.25
CA VAL A 393 14.53 5.09 0.96
C VAL A 393 15.50 4.72 -0.16
N LEU A 394 14.97 4.11 -1.20
CA LEU A 394 15.70 3.57 -2.33
C LEU A 394 15.19 4.23 -3.62
N LYS A 395 16.11 4.53 -4.52
CA LYS A 395 15.81 4.81 -5.91
C LYS A 395 16.12 3.56 -6.74
N LEU A 396 15.19 3.14 -7.60
CA LEU A 396 15.40 1.99 -8.46
C LEU A 396 15.98 2.48 -9.79
N ARG A 397 17.12 1.92 -10.18
CA ARG A 397 17.83 2.27 -11.42
C ARG A 397 17.90 1.06 -12.33
N GLU A 398 17.78 1.30 -13.63
CA GLU A 398 18.00 0.23 -14.60
C GLU A 398 19.43 -0.31 -14.47
N THR A 399 19.54 -1.63 -14.53
CA THR A 399 20.79 -2.40 -14.47
C THR A 399 20.76 -3.51 -15.51
N GLU A 400 21.90 -4.14 -15.73
CA GLU A 400 21.98 -5.35 -16.53
C GLU A 400 21.05 -6.44 -15.98
N SER A 401 20.42 -7.17 -16.90
CA SER A 401 19.53 -8.26 -16.52
C SER A 401 20.33 -9.43 -15.97
N LEU A 402 19.85 -10.00 -14.86
CA LEU A 402 20.38 -11.26 -14.33
C LEU A 402 19.77 -12.49 -15.02
N GLU A 403 18.85 -12.30 -15.97
CA GLU A 403 18.27 -13.41 -16.71
C GLU A 403 19.36 -14.18 -17.47
N PHE A 404 19.37 -15.50 -17.28
CA PHE A 404 20.31 -16.34 -17.99
C PHE A 404 19.99 -16.35 -19.49
N THR A 405 21.00 -16.10 -20.31
CA THR A 405 20.92 -16.24 -21.78
C THR A 405 22.10 -17.08 -22.25
N ASP A 406 22.03 -17.61 -23.47
CA ASP A 406 23.14 -18.40 -24.03
C ASP A 406 24.42 -17.57 -24.23
N ALA A 407 24.35 -16.24 -24.13
CA ALA A 407 25.50 -15.34 -24.14
C ALA A 407 26.14 -15.15 -22.75
N CYS A 408 25.60 -15.77 -21.70
CA CYS A 408 26.10 -15.57 -20.34
C CYS A 408 27.49 -16.19 -20.13
N THR A 409 28.44 -15.37 -19.70
CA THR A 409 29.82 -15.80 -19.40
C THR A 409 30.06 -16.17 -17.94
N THR A 410 29.09 -15.90 -17.06
CA THR A 410 29.17 -16.15 -15.61
C THR A 410 27.88 -16.80 -15.11
N PRO A 411 27.63 -18.07 -15.50
CA PRO A 411 26.47 -18.80 -15.01
C PRO A 411 26.58 -18.98 -13.49
N TYR A 412 25.51 -18.61 -12.79
CA TYR A 412 25.41 -18.71 -11.36
C TYR A 412 24.06 -19.32 -10.99
N LEU A 413 24.08 -20.36 -10.17
CA LEU A 413 22.87 -20.99 -9.66
C LEU A 413 22.57 -20.42 -8.28
N HIS A 414 21.61 -19.50 -8.18
CA HIS A 414 21.09 -19.05 -6.88
C HIS A 414 20.30 -20.18 -6.25
N LEU A 415 20.60 -20.49 -4.98
CA LEU A 415 19.89 -21.53 -4.23
C LEU A 415 18.79 -20.90 -3.38
N TYR A 416 19.16 -20.00 -2.47
CA TYR A 416 18.23 -19.33 -1.56
C TYR A 416 18.89 -18.14 -0.84
N ASP A 417 18.05 -17.31 -0.23
CA ASP A 417 18.46 -16.23 0.66
C ASP A 417 18.76 -16.78 2.06
N VAL A 418 19.90 -16.38 2.61
CA VAL A 418 20.38 -16.88 3.90
C VAL A 418 19.64 -16.17 5.03
N ASN A 419 19.06 -16.94 5.95
CA ASN A 419 18.44 -16.39 7.16
C ASN A 419 19.41 -15.41 7.86
N PRO A 420 19.00 -14.15 8.13
CA PRO A 420 19.85 -13.17 8.78
C PRO A 420 20.39 -13.60 10.15
N ASP A 421 19.68 -14.49 10.86
CA ASP A 421 20.06 -15.01 12.18
C ASP A 421 21.23 -16.01 12.12
N ASN A 422 21.51 -16.58 10.94
CA ASN A 422 22.65 -17.47 10.79
C ASN A 422 23.97 -16.72 11.04
N PRO A 423 24.95 -17.32 11.73
CA PRO A 423 26.23 -16.65 11.95
C PRO A 423 26.94 -16.32 10.63
N LYS A 424 27.80 -15.29 10.63
CA LYS A 424 28.58 -14.87 9.44
C LYS A 424 29.43 -16.01 8.84
N LYS A 425 29.80 -17.00 9.64
CA LYS A 425 30.62 -18.17 9.24
C LYS A 425 29.81 -19.47 9.16
N PHE A 426 28.48 -19.40 9.04
CA PHE A 426 27.63 -20.59 8.90
C PHE A 426 28.10 -21.45 7.72
N ASP A 427 28.13 -22.77 7.87
CA ASP A 427 28.75 -23.67 6.89
C ASP A 427 27.74 -24.45 6.05
N TYR A 428 26.44 -24.19 6.19
CA TYR A 428 25.37 -24.76 5.35
C TYR A 428 25.41 -26.30 5.26
N PRO A 429 25.35 -27.02 6.39
CA PRO A 429 25.58 -28.46 6.43
C PRO A 429 24.56 -29.25 5.60
N THR A 430 23.29 -28.82 5.58
CA THR A 430 22.22 -29.45 4.79
C THR A 430 22.52 -29.36 3.29
N THR A 431 22.85 -28.16 2.80
CA THR A 431 23.16 -27.91 1.38
C THR A 431 24.43 -28.62 0.95
N ARG A 432 25.47 -28.61 1.79
CA ARG A 432 26.69 -29.37 1.55
C ARG A 432 26.43 -30.87 1.48
N LYS A 433 25.59 -31.40 2.38
CA LYS A 433 25.19 -32.81 2.37
C LYS A 433 24.41 -33.17 1.11
N ALA A 434 23.49 -32.30 0.66
CA ALA A 434 22.74 -32.48 -0.57
C ALA A 434 23.66 -32.50 -1.79
N LEU A 435 24.59 -31.54 -1.89
CA LEU A 435 25.53 -31.44 -3.01
C LEU A 435 26.61 -32.53 -2.99
N ALA A 436 26.96 -33.08 -1.83
CA ALA A 436 28.02 -34.09 -1.71
C ALA A 436 27.75 -35.39 -2.50
N SER A 437 26.49 -35.70 -2.83
CA SER A 437 26.12 -36.84 -3.67
C SER A 437 26.01 -36.50 -5.16
N PHE A 438 26.22 -35.24 -5.55
CA PHE A 438 26.23 -34.84 -6.96
C PHE A 438 27.52 -35.36 -7.65
N PRO A 439 27.43 -36.07 -8.79
CA PRO A 439 28.58 -36.71 -9.44
C PRO A 439 29.77 -35.76 -9.69
N ASP A 440 29.50 -34.51 -10.06
CA ASP A 440 30.52 -33.51 -10.40
C ASP A 440 30.71 -32.44 -9.32
N VAL A 441 30.45 -32.78 -8.05
CA VAL A 441 30.55 -31.83 -6.93
C VAL A 441 31.91 -31.12 -6.84
N ALA A 442 32.99 -31.75 -7.31
CA ALA A 442 34.33 -31.16 -7.30
C ALA A 442 34.51 -29.99 -8.29
N ALA A 443 33.66 -29.89 -9.32
CA ALA A 443 33.67 -28.80 -10.28
C ALA A 443 32.76 -27.63 -9.87
N LEU A 444 31.96 -27.80 -8.80
CA LEU A 444 31.07 -26.78 -8.28
C LEU A 444 31.79 -25.93 -7.23
N THR A 445 31.57 -24.62 -7.27
CA THR A 445 32.03 -23.72 -6.21
C THR A 445 30.84 -23.16 -5.44
N LEU A 446 30.68 -23.57 -4.18
CA LEU A 446 29.65 -23.03 -3.28
C LEU A 446 30.08 -21.66 -2.77
N VAL A 447 29.22 -20.67 -3.00
CA VAL A 447 29.53 -19.25 -2.75
C VAL A 447 28.39 -18.61 -1.97
N GLU A 448 28.73 -17.92 -0.88
CA GLU A 448 27.84 -16.96 -0.25
C GLU A 448 28.18 -15.56 -0.75
N ALA A 449 27.24 -14.95 -1.48
CA ALA A 449 27.32 -13.58 -1.98
C ALA A 449 26.59 -12.62 -1.04
N HIS A 450 26.99 -11.35 -1.03
CA HIS A 450 26.28 -10.28 -0.31
C HIS A 450 25.81 -9.23 -1.30
N GLU A 451 24.49 -9.11 -1.48
CA GLU A 451 23.87 -8.10 -2.36
C GLU A 451 22.69 -7.43 -1.65
N ASP A 452 22.51 -6.12 -1.80
CA ASP A 452 21.37 -5.37 -1.25
C ASP A 452 21.07 -5.63 0.25
N GLY A 453 22.13 -5.83 1.05
CA GLY A 453 22.05 -6.12 2.47
C GLY A 453 21.66 -7.57 2.83
N THR A 454 21.45 -8.43 1.83
CA THR A 454 21.06 -9.83 2.00
C THR A 454 22.19 -10.76 1.59
N ARG A 455 22.45 -11.77 2.43
CA ARG A 455 23.36 -12.87 2.09
C ARG A 455 22.62 -13.90 1.25
N ARG A 456 23.21 -14.35 0.16
CA ARG A 456 22.62 -15.31 -0.77
C ARG A 456 23.56 -16.47 -0.99
N LEU A 457 23.04 -17.68 -0.89
CA LEU A 457 23.80 -18.87 -1.20
C LEU A 457 23.57 -19.27 -2.66
N GLY A 458 24.65 -19.59 -3.35
CA GLY A 458 24.59 -20.05 -4.73
C GLY A 458 25.82 -20.86 -5.14
N LEU A 459 25.82 -21.31 -6.37
CA LEU A 459 26.90 -22.08 -6.98
C LEU A 459 27.41 -21.34 -8.21
N GLN A 460 28.73 -21.19 -8.32
CA GLN A 460 29.35 -20.95 -9.62
C GLN A 460 29.46 -22.29 -10.33
N VAL A 461 28.97 -22.33 -11.56
CA VAL A 461 28.93 -23.50 -12.43
C VAL A 461 29.69 -23.19 -13.72
N ALA A 462 30.06 -24.20 -14.49
CA ALA A 462 30.79 -24.03 -15.74
C ALA A 462 29.86 -23.55 -16.87
N ASP A 463 28.65 -24.11 -16.95
CA ASP A 463 27.70 -23.86 -18.03
C ASP A 463 26.26 -24.19 -17.61
N LYS A 464 25.33 -23.97 -18.56
CA LYS A 464 23.90 -24.24 -18.41
C LYS A 464 23.60 -25.71 -18.12
N ALA A 465 24.29 -26.64 -18.80
CA ALA A 465 24.03 -28.07 -18.66
C ALA A 465 24.39 -28.56 -17.25
N GLN A 466 25.52 -28.10 -16.70
CA GLN A 466 25.88 -28.37 -15.31
C GLN A 466 24.87 -27.77 -14.34
N ALA A 467 24.39 -26.54 -14.57
CA ALA A 467 23.37 -25.91 -13.75
C ALA A 467 22.06 -26.72 -13.72
N GLU A 468 21.56 -27.13 -14.88
CA GLU A 468 20.33 -27.92 -15.03
C GLU A 468 20.45 -29.29 -14.34
N ALA A 469 21.61 -29.94 -14.45
CA ALA A 469 21.89 -31.19 -13.74
C ALA A 469 21.88 -31.00 -12.21
N VAL A 470 22.43 -29.89 -11.71
CA VAL A 470 22.39 -29.56 -10.28
C VAL A 470 20.96 -29.25 -9.83
N ILE A 471 20.18 -28.50 -10.61
CA ILE A 471 18.76 -28.21 -10.32
C ILE A 471 17.97 -29.51 -10.18
N ALA A 472 18.12 -30.43 -11.13
CA ALA A 472 17.43 -31.73 -11.10
C ALA A 472 17.83 -32.56 -9.87
N HIS A 473 19.11 -32.55 -9.49
CA HIS A 473 19.60 -33.20 -8.28
C HIS A 473 19.01 -32.58 -7.00
N LEU A 474 19.00 -31.24 -6.92
CA LEU A 474 18.49 -30.51 -5.77
C LEU A 474 16.97 -30.64 -5.61
N ALA A 475 16.21 -30.74 -6.69
CA ALA A 475 14.77 -31.01 -6.64
C ALA A 475 14.43 -32.31 -5.87
N THR A 476 15.34 -33.29 -5.86
CA THR A 476 15.14 -34.56 -5.12
C THR A 476 15.67 -34.52 -3.68
N THR A 477 16.66 -33.67 -3.40
CA THR A 477 17.39 -33.65 -2.12
C THR A 477 17.04 -32.45 -1.22
N MET A 478 16.45 -31.40 -1.79
CA MET A 478 16.07 -30.13 -1.16
C MET A 478 14.71 -29.68 -1.70
N LYS A 479 13.65 -30.44 -1.41
CA LYS A 479 12.31 -30.31 -2.04
C LYS A 479 11.62 -28.96 -1.87
N ASP A 480 11.99 -28.21 -0.84
CA ASP A 480 11.39 -26.91 -0.53
C ASP A 480 12.12 -25.74 -1.21
N GLU A 481 13.28 -26.01 -1.83
CA GLU A 481 14.09 -25.00 -2.50
C GLU A 481 13.77 -24.92 -3.99
N GLN A 482 13.91 -23.72 -4.56
CA GLN A 482 13.69 -23.49 -5.99
C GLN A 482 14.91 -22.81 -6.60
N PRO A 483 15.99 -23.57 -6.87
CA PRO A 483 17.21 -23.00 -7.43
C PRO A 483 16.95 -22.37 -8.80
N LYS A 484 17.58 -21.22 -9.08
CA LYS A 484 17.43 -20.47 -10.33
C LYS A 484 18.79 -20.20 -10.97
N LEU A 485 18.92 -20.59 -12.24
CA LEU A 485 20.09 -20.23 -13.04
C LEU A 485 19.96 -18.79 -13.51
N ILE A 486 20.98 -17.99 -13.23
CA ILE A 486 21.05 -16.57 -13.58
C ILE A 486 22.43 -16.24 -14.15
N CYS A 487 22.54 -15.10 -14.84
CA CYS A 487 23.81 -14.55 -15.27
C CYS A 487 24.32 -13.54 -14.24
N TYR A 488 25.25 -13.96 -13.38
CA TYR A 488 25.64 -13.16 -12.23
C TYR A 488 27.05 -13.47 -11.72
N ALA A 489 27.84 -12.43 -11.48
CA ALA A 489 29.18 -12.51 -10.92
C ALA A 489 29.24 -11.75 -9.58
N PRO A 490 29.22 -12.45 -8.43
CA PRO A 490 29.26 -11.80 -7.13
C PRO A 490 30.49 -10.89 -6.93
N LYS A 491 30.28 -9.62 -6.58
CA LYS A 491 31.38 -8.69 -6.27
C LYS A 491 31.99 -8.96 -4.90
N VAL A 492 31.14 -9.23 -3.91
CA VAL A 492 31.54 -9.56 -2.54
C VAL A 492 31.02 -10.95 -2.21
N SER A 493 31.94 -11.87 -1.98
CA SER A 493 31.57 -13.25 -1.70
C SER A 493 32.58 -14.00 -0.84
N ARG A 494 32.14 -15.11 -0.23
CA ARG A 494 33.02 -16.10 0.38
C ARG A 494 32.78 -17.47 -0.24
N THR A 495 33.85 -18.16 -0.59
CA THR A 495 33.81 -19.56 -0.99
C THR A 495 33.63 -20.45 0.23
N ILE A 496 32.78 -21.46 0.12
CA ILE A 496 32.51 -22.45 1.16
C ILE A 496 33.05 -23.80 0.71
N GLU A 497 33.92 -24.40 1.52
CA GLU A 497 34.60 -25.65 1.17
C GLU A 497 33.63 -26.85 1.11
N MET A 498 33.52 -27.45 -0.06
CA MET A 498 32.81 -28.71 -0.27
C MET A 498 33.77 -29.88 -0.02
N LYS A 499 33.86 -30.32 1.24
CA LYS A 499 34.64 -31.51 1.59
C LYS A 499 33.97 -32.74 0.98
N LYS A 500 34.70 -33.49 0.13
CA LYS A 500 34.26 -34.84 -0.23
C LYS A 500 34.07 -35.65 1.05
N PRO A 501 32.96 -36.40 1.20
CA PRO A 501 32.83 -37.36 2.28
C PRO A 501 34.07 -38.27 2.25
N LYS A 502 34.83 -38.36 3.35
CA LYS A 502 35.91 -39.35 3.44
C LYS A 502 35.29 -40.71 3.20
N GLY A 503 35.75 -41.39 2.15
CA GLY A 503 35.17 -42.65 1.67
C GLY A 503 34.95 -43.63 2.82
N LYS A 504 33.75 -44.22 2.85
CA LYS A 504 33.51 -45.50 3.52
C LYS A 504 33.76 -46.62 2.54
#